data_AF-A0A423TAY1-F1
#
_entry.id   AF-A0A423TAY1-F1
#
_cell.length_a   1.000
_cell.length_b   1.000
_cell.length_c   1.000
_cell.angle_alpha   90.00
_cell.angle_beta   90.00
_cell.angle_gamma   90.00
#
_symmetry.space_group_name_H-M   'P 1'
#
loop_
_entity.id
_entity.type
_entity.pdbx_description
1 polymer ?
#
loop_
_entity_poly.entity_id
_entity_poly.type
_entity_poly.pdbx_seq_one_letter_code
_entity_poly.pdbx_strand_id
1 'polypeptide(L)'
;MGECARAGAGAERVCEDGAAPPLRLDINDSNIPKVSEFDLFCDWADGHCRFVYPPELEEAKRHSSGWAMRNTNNHNVNILKKSCLGVVVCSLRCTLDGGMK
;
A
#
# COMPACT_ATOMS: atom_id res chain seq x y z
N MET A 1 0.63 15.41 -21.13
CA MET A 1 0.79 16.39 -20.02
C MET A 1 -0.54 16.41 -19.28
N GLY A 2 -0.61 15.74 -18.14
CA GLY A 2 -1.83 15.63 -17.35
C GLY A 2 -1.40 15.20 -15.95
N GLU A 3 -1.32 16.16 -15.06
CA GLU A 3 -0.88 16.02 -13.67
C GLU A 3 -1.85 15.09 -12.91
N CYS A 4 -1.30 14.05 -12.27
CA CYS A 4 -2.00 13.33 -11.21
C CYS A 4 -2.06 14.25 -9.98
N ALA A 5 -3.27 14.54 -9.53
CA ALA A 5 -3.51 15.36 -8.35
C ALA A 5 -2.78 14.75 -7.14
N ARG A 6 -1.83 15.51 -6.58
CA ARG A 6 -1.21 15.24 -5.29
C ARG A 6 -2.30 15.30 -4.22
N ALA A 7 -2.58 14.17 -3.58
CA ALA A 7 -3.25 14.18 -2.28
C ALA A 7 -2.32 14.87 -1.28
N GLY A 8 -2.84 15.90 -0.61
CA GLY A 8 -2.09 16.78 0.28
C GLY A 8 -1.55 16.06 1.52
N ALA A 9 -0.32 16.43 1.87
CA ALA A 9 0.27 16.51 3.20
C ALA A 9 -0.04 15.38 4.20
N GLY A 10 0.91 14.44 4.34
CA GLY A 10 1.02 13.61 5.55
C GLY A 10 1.48 12.18 5.33
N ALA A 11 2.73 12.00 4.86
CA ALA A 11 3.62 10.84 5.05
C ALA A 11 4.50 10.66 3.79
N GLU A 12 5.30 11.69 3.49
CA GLU A 12 6.31 11.57 2.45
C GLU A 12 7.48 10.76 3.03
N ARG A 13 7.49 9.45 2.81
CA ARG A 13 8.75 8.74 2.54
C ARG A 13 8.82 8.55 1.04
N VAL A 14 9.39 9.54 0.35
CA VAL A 14 9.96 9.32 -0.98
C VAL A 14 10.97 8.19 -0.83
N CYS A 15 10.91 7.18 -1.70
CA CYS A 15 11.98 6.20 -1.85
C CYS A 15 13.18 6.94 -2.46
N GLU A 16 13.94 7.69 -1.66
CA GLU A 16 15.16 8.33 -2.13
C GLU A 16 16.25 7.26 -2.27
N ASP A 17 16.82 7.14 -3.47
CA ASP A 17 17.86 6.20 -3.90
C ASP A 17 19.22 6.39 -3.17
N GLY A 18 19.23 6.51 -1.84
CA GLY A 18 20.45 6.83 -1.08
C GLY A 18 20.42 6.59 0.43
N ALA A 19 19.36 6.04 1.02
CA ALA A 19 19.34 5.68 2.43
C ALA A 19 19.88 4.25 2.65
N ALA A 20 20.58 4.04 3.77
CA ALA A 20 21.17 2.78 4.24
C ALA A 20 20.35 1.55 3.84
N PRO A 21 20.99 0.39 3.51
CA PRO A 21 20.28 -0.75 2.95
C PRO A 21 19.11 -1.06 3.87
N PRO A 22 17.86 -0.89 3.40
CA PRO A 22 16.72 -1.16 4.25
C PRO A 22 16.92 -2.57 4.75
N LEU A 23 16.76 -2.78 6.06
CA LEU A 23 16.69 -4.11 6.63
C LEU A 23 15.88 -4.93 5.64
N ARG A 24 16.53 -5.90 4.98
CA ARG A 24 15.93 -6.69 3.91
C ARG A 24 14.97 -7.68 4.56
N LEU A 25 13.94 -7.14 5.20
CA LEU A 25 12.85 -7.88 5.79
C LEU A 25 12.06 -8.43 4.61
N ASP A 26 12.23 -9.71 4.36
CA ASP A 26 11.38 -10.43 3.45
C ASP A 26 10.29 -11.14 4.25
N ILE A 27 9.05 -10.98 3.82
CA ILE A 27 7.91 -11.63 4.47
C ILE A 27 7.98 -13.17 4.36
N ASN A 28 8.80 -13.69 3.44
CA ASN A 28 9.06 -15.12 3.28
C ASN A 28 10.23 -15.62 4.15
N ASP A 29 10.92 -14.75 4.89
CA ASP A 29 11.98 -15.17 5.80
C ASP A 29 11.41 -16.10 6.88
N SER A 30 12.10 -17.20 7.17
CA SER A 30 11.67 -18.17 8.19
C SER A 30 11.63 -17.58 9.60
N ASN A 31 12.34 -16.48 9.82
CA ASN A 31 12.35 -15.75 11.08
C ASN A 31 12.33 -14.25 10.80
N ILE A 32 11.22 -13.60 11.13
CA ILE A 32 11.10 -12.14 11.04
C ILE A 32 11.68 -11.54 12.34
N PRO A 33 12.71 -10.68 12.26
CA PRO A 33 13.31 -10.07 13.44
C PRO A 33 12.31 -9.16 14.15
N LYS A 34 12.46 -9.04 15.48
CA LYS A 34 11.67 -8.09 16.25
C LYS A 34 12.06 -6.66 15.87
N VAL A 35 11.07 -5.91 15.43
CA VAL A 35 11.17 -4.49 15.09
C VAL A 35 10.66 -3.64 16.25
N SER A 36 11.34 -2.52 16.50
CA SER A 36 10.97 -1.53 17.52
C SER A 36 10.43 -0.22 16.92
N GLU A 37 10.55 -0.08 15.60
CA GLU A 37 10.08 1.07 14.84
C GLU A 37 8.90 0.65 13.96
N PHE A 38 7.88 1.49 13.94
CA PHE A 38 6.64 1.23 13.25
C PHE A 38 6.26 2.42 12.36
N ASP A 39 5.66 2.10 11.24
CA ASP A 39 5.15 3.05 10.27
C ASP A 39 3.72 3.47 10.61
N LEU A 40 3.36 4.67 10.17
CA LEU A 40 1.96 5.09 10.11
C LEU A 40 1.24 4.32 9.00
N PHE A 41 -0.07 4.13 9.17
CA PHE A 41 -0.88 3.45 8.17
C PHE A 41 -0.83 4.17 6.82
N CYS A 42 -0.64 3.41 5.74
CA CYS A 42 -0.63 3.92 4.37
C CYS A 42 -1.77 3.27 3.56
N ASP A 43 -2.86 4.00 3.35
CA ASP A 43 -3.99 3.52 2.55
C ASP A 43 -3.62 3.21 1.10
N TRP A 44 -2.77 4.06 0.51
CA TRP A 44 -2.46 4.10 -0.92
C TRP A 44 -1.03 3.65 -1.20
N ALA A 45 -0.64 2.54 -0.59
CA ALA A 45 0.64 1.88 -0.88
C ALA A 45 0.77 1.63 -2.39
N ASP A 46 1.82 2.20 -3.01
CA ASP A 46 2.08 2.09 -4.44
C ASP A 46 3.55 1.69 -4.69
N GLY A 47 3.80 1.06 -5.83
CA GLY A 47 5.11 0.53 -6.21
C GLY A 47 5.61 -0.58 -5.26
N HIS A 48 6.93 -0.71 -5.18
CA HIS A 48 7.60 -1.71 -4.35
C HIS A 48 7.91 -1.16 -2.94
N CYS A 49 6.86 -0.90 -2.18
CA CYS A 49 6.96 -0.42 -0.80
C CYS A 49 6.88 -1.57 0.21
N ARG A 50 7.41 -1.32 1.42
CA ARG A 50 7.31 -2.19 2.59
C ARG A 50 6.96 -1.32 3.78
N PHE A 51 6.05 -1.82 4.61
CA PHE A 51 5.63 -1.16 5.83
C PHE A 51 5.61 -2.15 6.98
N VAL A 52 5.93 -1.66 8.17
CA VAL A 52 5.90 -2.39 9.41
C VAL A 52 4.91 -1.69 10.33
N TYR A 53 3.77 -2.32 10.61
CA TYR A 53 2.70 -1.71 11.40
C TYR A 53 2.72 -2.23 12.85
N PRO A 54 2.35 -1.40 13.84
CA PRO A 54 2.24 -1.85 15.21
C PRO A 54 1.07 -2.82 15.35
N PRO A 55 1.18 -3.82 16.25
CA PRO A 55 0.18 -4.87 16.35
C PRO A 55 -1.17 -4.38 16.88
N GLU A 56 -1.28 -3.15 17.41
CA GLU A 56 -2.53 -2.55 17.88
C GLU A 56 -3.31 -1.85 16.76
N LEU A 57 -2.68 -1.55 15.61
CA LEU A 57 -3.29 -0.76 14.54
C LEU A 57 -4.37 -1.55 13.80
N GLU A 58 -5.63 -1.14 13.96
CA GLU A 58 -6.80 -1.88 13.47
C GLU A 58 -6.86 -1.95 11.94
N GLU A 59 -6.48 -0.89 11.25
CA GLU A 59 -6.43 -0.81 9.79
C GLU A 59 -5.44 -1.83 9.21
N ALA A 60 -4.28 -1.98 9.87
CA ALA A 60 -3.28 -2.97 9.51
C ALA A 60 -3.76 -4.40 9.77
N LYS A 61 -4.39 -4.67 10.94
CA LYS A 61 -4.98 -5.99 11.26
C LYS A 61 -6.05 -6.42 10.26
N ARG A 62 -6.86 -5.48 9.80
CA ARG A 62 -7.90 -5.74 8.77
C ARG A 62 -7.31 -5.84 7.37
N HIS A 63 -6.01 -5.57 7.20
CA HIS A 63 -5.33 -5.53 5.92
C HIS A 63 -6.03 -4.58 4.94
N SER A 64 -6.47 -3.43 5.47
CA SER A 64 -7.16 -2.37 4.73
C SER A 64 -6.26 -1.79 3.64
N SER A 65 -6.88 -1.28 2.57
CA SER A 65 -6.19 -0.49 1.54
C SER A 65 -7.22 0.37 0.83
N GLY A 66 -6.82 1.57 0.41
CA GLY A 66 -7.60 2.41 -0.49
C GLY A 66 -7.73 1.79 -1.89
N TRP A 67 -6.78 0.95 -2.29
CA TRP A 67 -6.88 0.20 -3.55
C TRP A 67 -7.96 -0.89 -3.48
N ALA A 68 -8.63 -1.12 -4.60
CA ALA A 68 -9.48 -2.29 -4.78
C ALA A 68 -8.61 -3.55 -4.88
N MET A 69 -8.55 -4.34 -3.80
CA MET A 69 -7.66 -5.49 -3.71
C MET A 69 -8.46 -6.79 -3.52
N ARG A 70 -8.14 -7.83 -4.30
CA ARG A 70 -8.69 -9.19 -4.11
C ARG A 70 -7.70 -10.12 -3.44
N ASN A 71 -8.19 -11.05 -2.61
CA ASN A 71 -7.36 -12.16 -2.11
C ASN A 71 -6.91 -13.06 -3.26
N THR A 72 -5.66 -13.50 -3.21
CA THR A 72 -5.10 -14.50 -4.12
C THR A 72 -4.44 -15.61 -3.32
N ASN A 73 -4.72 -16.86 -3.68
CA ASN A 73 -4.09 -18.00 -3.03
C ASN A 73 -2.58 -18.05 -3.37
N ASN A 74 -1.74 -18.05 -2.35
CA ASN A 74 -0.29 -18.22 -2.44
C ASN A 74 0.19 -19.56 -1.86
N HIS A 75 -0.74 -20.43 -1.46
CA HIS A 75 -0.50 -21.71 -0.78
C HIS A 75 0.30 -21.60 0.53
N ASN A 76 0.28 -20.43 1.19
CA ASN A 76 0.91 -20.19 2.50
C ASN A 76 -0.09 -19.51 3.44
N VAL A 77 -0.61 -20.27 4.41
CA VAL A 77 -1.61 -19.77 5.37
C VAL A 77 -1.11 -18.66 6.28
N ASN A 78 0.21 -18.51 6.43
CA ASN A 78 0.81 -17.46 7.27
C ASN A 78 0.92 -16.12 6.54
N ILE A 79 0.76 -16.10 5.21
CA ILE A 79 0.89 -14.89 4.40
C ILE A 79 -0.43 -14.62 3.69
N LEU A 80 -1.08 -13.51 4.01
CA LEU A 80 -2.20 -13.02 3.22
C LEU A 80 -1.69 -12.32 1.96
N LYS A 81 -1.94 -12.90 0.78
CA LYS A 81 -1.61 -12.26 -0.50
C LYS A 81 -2.86 -11.65 -1.14
N LYS A 82 -2.73 -10.39 -1.56
CA LYS A 82 -3.77 -9.68 -2.30
C LYS A 82 -3.21 -9.13 -3.61
N SER A 83 -4.03 -9.01 -4.64
CA SER A 83 -3.68 -8.38 -5.92
C SER A 83 -4.68 -7.28 -6.26
N CYS A 84 -4.19 -6.20 -6.86
CA CYS A 84 -5.03 -5.10 -7.31
C CYS A 84 -5.99 -5.58 -8.41
N LEU A 85 -7.24 -5.14 -8.31
CA LEU A 85 -8.29 -5.37 -9.31
C LEU A 85 -8.24 -4.32 -10.44
N GLY A 86 -7.53 -3.23 -10.24
CA GLY A 86 -7.60 -2.04 -11.08
C GLY A 86 -8.75 -1.12 -10.69
N VAL A 87 -9.18 -0.30 -11.63
CA VAL A 87 -10.27 0.68 -11.45
C VAL A 87 -11.28 0.55 -12.58
N VAL A 88 -12.55 0.78 -12.29
CA VAL A 88 -13.61 0.87 -13.30
C VAL A 88 -13.82 2.33 -13.61
N VAL A 89 -13.75 2.67 -14.90
CA VAL A 89 -13.99 4.03 -15.39
C VAL A 89 -15.10 4.00 -16.42
N CYS A 90 -15.87 5.10 -16.51
CA CYS A 90 -16.86 5.25 -17.56
C CYS A 90 -16.16 5.25 -18.93
N SER A 91 -16.54 4.32 -19.81
CA SER A 91 -15.96 4.20 -21.16
C SER A 91 -16.24 5.41 -22.04
N LEU A 92 -17.36 6.09 -21.81
CA LEU A 92 -17.72 7.35 -22.46
C LEU A 92 -17.02 8.57 -21.85
N ARG A 93 -16.22 8.38 -20.79
CA ARG A 93 -15.48 9.43 -20.08
C ARG A 93 -16.38 10.57 -19.60
N CYS A 94 -17.60 10.23 -19.17
CA CYS A 94 -18.53 11.18 -18.61
C CYS A 94 -17.91 11.93 -17.42
N THR A 95 -18.28 13.19 -17.27
CA THR A 95 -17.91 14.04 -16.13
C THR A 95 -19.19 14.50 -15.46
N LEU A 96 -19.20 14.54 -14.13
CA LEU A 96 -20.27 15.17 -13.39
C LEU A 96 -20.25 16.70 -13.61
N ASP A 97 -21.36 17.39 -13.33
CA ASP A 97 -21.50 18.84 -13.56
C ASP A 97 -20.45 19.71 -12.82
N GLY A 98 -19.73 19.13 -11.85
CA GLY A 98 -18.58 19.74 -11.16
C GLY A 98 -17.20 19.38 -11.73
N GLY A 99 -17.12 18.74 -12.90
CA GLY A 99 -15.85 18.32 -13.51
C GLY A 99 -15.19 17.08 -12.89
N MET A 100 -15.86 16.44 -11.93
CA MET A 100 -15.40 15.20 -11.30
C MET A 100 -15.57 14.02 -12.26
N LYS A 101 -14.55 13.15 -12.33
CA LYS A 101 -14.52 11.92 -13.13
C LYS A 101 -14.73 10.70 -12.26
#